data_AF-A0A359MS31-F1
#
_entry.id   AF-A0A359MS31-F1
#
_cell.length_a   1.000
_cell.length_b   1.000
_cell.length_c   1.000
_cell.angle_alpha   90.00
_cell.angle_beta   90.00
_cell.angle_gamma   90.00
#
_symmetry.space_group_name_H-M   'P 1'
#
loop_
_entity.id
_entity.type
_entity.pdbx_description
1 polymer ?
#
loop_
_entity_poly.entity_id
_entity_poly.type
_entity_poly.pdbx_seq_one_letter_code
_entity_poly.pdbx_strand_id
1 'polypeptide(L)'
;MGCLGNVLWFLCGGFISGISWLLMGCLWCITIVGIPVGLQCFKFATLSFSPFGKEIVYGGGVGSFLLNIVWLVLSGLPLAIESAAIGIVLCITIVGIPFGLQHFKLAKLALMPFGSYVAS
;
A
#
# COMPACT_ATOMS: atom_id res chain seq x y z
N MET A 1 16.71 -11.15 2.85
CA MET A 1 15.99 -12.45 3.00
C MET A 1 14.52 -12.26 2.64
N GLY A 2 14.16 -12.23 1.35
CA GLY A 2 12.81 -11.84 0.93
C GLY A 2 12.16 -12.68 -0.17
N CYS A 3 12.89 -13.54 -0.88
CA CYS A 3 12.32 -14.21 -2.06
C CYS A 3 11.22 -15.22 -1.69
N LEU A 4 11.46 -16.09 -0.71
CA LEU A 4 10.45 -17.07 -0.28
C LEU A 4 9.19 -16.40 0.32
N GLY A 5 9.39 -15.37 1.15
CA GLY A 5 8.29 -14.60 1.75
C GLY A 5 7.48 -13.87 0.68
N ASN A 6 8.13 -13.24 -0.30
CA ASN A 6 7.44 -12.55 -1.40
C ASN A 6 6.66 -13.51 -2.29
N VAL A 7 7.18 -14.72 -2.55
CA VAL A 7 6.46 -15.75 -3.32
C VAL A 7 5.21 -16.20 -2.58
N LEU A 8 5.31 -16.50 -1.28
CA LEU A 8 4.15 -16.90 -0.48
C LEU A 8 3.13 -15.77 -0.35
N TRP A 9 3.61 -14.54 -0.19
CA TRP A 9 2.79 -13.34 -0.13
C TRP A 9 2.02 -13.07 -1.41
N PHE A 10 2.67 -13.25 -2.57
CA PHE A 10 2.03 -13.07 -3.87
C PHE A 10 0.80 -13.98 -4.00
N LEU A 11 0.88 -15.22 -3.50
CA LEU A 11 -0.22 -16.19 -3.46
C LEU A 11 -1.27 -15.91 -2.36
N CYS A 12 -0.87 -15.43 -1.18
CA CYS A 12 -1.75 -15.25 -0.03
C CYS A 12 -2.62 -13.97 -0.05
N GLY A 13 -2.38 -13.02 -0.97
CA GLY A 13 -3.16 -11.79 -1.04
C GLY A 13 -2.40 -10.57 -1.56
N GLY A 14 -1.08 -10.68 -1.71
CA GLY A 14 -0.22 -9.65 -2.26
C GLY A 14 -0.56 -9.24 -3.69
N PHE A 15 -0.99 -10.19 -4.51
CA PHE A 15 -1.41 -9.92 -5.89
C PHE A 15 -2.67 -9.05 -5.94
N ILE A 16 -3.67 -9.34 -5.10
CA ILE A 16 -4.92 -8.58 -5.00
C ILE A 16 -4.61 -7.15 -4.56
N SER A 17 -3.87 -7.00 -3.46
CA SER A 17 -3.46 -5.68 -2.96
C SER A 17 -2.67 -4.89 -4.00
N GLY A 18 -1.71 -5.52 -4.69
CA GLY A 18 -0.93 -4.88 -5.75
C GLY A 18 -1.80 -4.41 -6.92
N ILE A 19 -2.80 -5.19 -7.33
CA ILE A 19 -3.78 -4.79 -8.35
C ILE A 19 -4.61 -3.60 -7.87
N SER A 20 -5.10 -3.59 -6.62
CA SER A 20 -5.89 -2.48 -6.09
C SER A 20 -5.11 -1.16 -6.11
N TRP A 21 -3.83 -1.19 -5.74
CA TRP A 21 -2.93 -0.04 -5.87
C TRP A 21 -2.68 0.39 -7.32
N LEU A 22 -2.56 -0.57 -8.24
CA LEU A 22 -2.36 -0.30 -9.67
C LEU A 22 -3.62 0.31 -10.31
N LEU A 23 -4.80 -0.24 -10.01
CA LEU A 23 -6.09 0.28 -10.48
C LEU A 23 -6.32 1.70 -9.97
N MET A 24 -6.05 1.95 -8.68
CA MET A 24 -6.16 3.29 -8.12
C MET A 24 -5.18 4.26 -8.79
N GLY A 25 -3.94 3.81 -9.06
CA GLY A 25 -2.95 4.57 -9.82
C GLY A 25 -3.45 4.95 -11.21
N CYS A 26 -3.99 3.98 -11.96
CA CYS A 26 -4.60 4.23 -13.27
C CYS A 26 -5.76 5.21 -13.20
N LEU A 27 -6.64 5.08 -12.20
CA LEU A 27 -7.79 5.97 -12.00
C LEU A 27 -7.35 7.42 -11.77
N TRP A 28 -6.33 7.63 -10.95
CA TRP A 28 -5.76 8.97 -10.73
C TRP A 28 -5.05 9.52 -11.96
N CYS A 29 -4.43 8.67 -12.78
CA CYS A 29 -3.79 9.07 -14.04
C CYS A 29 -4.78 9.55 -15.12
N ILE A 30 -6.08 9.24 -15.00
CA ILE A 30 -7.11 9.76 -15.92
C ILE A 30 -7.23 11.29 -15.79
N THR A 31 -6.96 11.82 -14.59
CA THR A 31 -6.98 13.27 -14.36
C THR A 31 -5.59 13.87 -14.54
N ILE A 32 -5.46 14.95 -15.31
CA ILE A 32 -4.17 15.64 -15.53
C ILE A 32 -3.54 16.05 -14.19
N VAL A 33 -4.35 16.51 -13.25
CA VAL A 33 -3.92 16.94 -11.90
C VAL A 33 -3.51 15.75 -11.03
N GLY A 34 -4.06 14.56 -11.29
CA GLY A 34 -3.83 13.33 -10.53
C GLY A 34 -2.67 12.47 -10.99
N ILE A 35 -2.07 12.75 -12.16
CA ILE A 35 -0.88 12.05 -12.66
C ILE A 35 0.24 11.92 -11.60
N PRO A 36 0.65 12.97 -10.85
CA PRO A 36 1.70 12.82 -9.83
C PRO A 36 1.28 11.87 -8.69
N VAL A 37 -0.01 11.85 -8.35
CA VAL A 37 -0.60 10.95 -7.34
C VAL A 37 -0.60 9.51 -7.85
N GLY A 38 -1.05 9.28 -9.09
CA GLY A 38 -1.07 7.96 -9.72
C GLY A 38 0.34 7.35 -9.84
N LEU A 39 1.34 8.17 -10.16
CA LEU A 39 2.73 7.72 -10.21
C LEU A 39 3.26 7.22 -8.84
N GLN A 40 2.82 7.82 -7.74
CA GLN A 40 3.14 7.30 -6.41
C GLN A 40 2.43 5.97 -6.13
N CYS A 41 1.16 5.84 -6.53
CA CYS A 41 0.40 4.59 -6.39
C CYS A 41 1.09 3.42 -7.10
N PHE A 42 1.66 3.62 -8.29
CA PHE A 42 2.40 2.57 -8.98
C PHE A 42 3.67 2.13 -8.22
N LYS A 43 4.36 3.04 -7.53
CA LYS A 43 5.50 2.68 -6.68
C LYS A 43 5.04 1.83 -5.48
N PHE A 44 3.90 2.18 -4.89
CA PHE A 44 3.31 1.42 -3.79
C PHE A 44 2.70 0.09 -4.26
N ALA A 45 2.24 -0.01 -5.50
CA ALA A 45 1.85 -1.28 -6.11
C ALA A 45 3.04 -2.25 -6.16
N THR A 46 4.21 -1.79 -6.60
CA THR A 46 5.45 -2.58 -6.58
C THR A 46 5.84 -3.01 -5.15
N LEU A 47 5.68 -2.13 -4.16
CA LEU A 47 5.87 -2.49 -2.75
C LEU A 47 4.83 -3.52 -2.28
N SER A 48 3.58 -3.40 -2.70
CA SER A 48 2.53 -4.38 -2.43
C SER A 48 2.84 -5.74 -3.03
N PHE A 49 3.48 -5.81 -4.21
CA PHE A 49 3.89 -7.11 -4.78
C PHE A 49 5.08 -7.73 -4.05
N SER A 50 5.97 -6.91 -3.50
CA SER A 50 7.22 -7.34 -2.87
C SER A 50 7.49 -6.57 -1.57
N PRO A 51 6.76 -6.86 -0.48
CA PRO A 51 6.86 -6.07 0.73
C PRO A 51 7.96 -6.55 1.69
N PHE A 52 8.44 -7.80 1.55
CA PHE A 52 9.48 -8.34 2.43
C PHE A 52 10.85 -7.77 2.08
N GLY A 53 11.55 -7.29 3.11
CA GLY A 53 12.84 -6.61 2.96
C GLY A 53 12.72 -5.16 2.47
N LYS A 54 11.53 -4.55 2.59
CA LYS A 54 11.30 -3.13 2.32
C LYS A 54 10.75 -2.46 3.57
N GLU A 55 11.31 -1.33 3.98
CA GLU A 55 10.81 -0.51 5.07
C GLU A 55 10.19 0.78 4.55
N ILE A 56 9.10 1.20 5.17
CA ILE A 56 8.43 2.45 4.84
C ILE A 56 8.85 3.45 5.89
N VAL A 57 9.62 4.44 5.46
CA VAL A 57 9.96 5.57 6.31
C VAL A 57 8.98 6.69 5.99
N TYR A 58 8.25 7.10 7.02
CA TYR A 58 7.29 8.20 6.92
C TYR A 58 8.04 9.51 7.11
N GLY A 59 8.08 10.33 6.06
CA GLY A 59 8.56 11.70 6.10
C GLY A 59 7.53 12.64 5.50
N GLY A 60 7.90 13.90 5.33
CA GLY A 60 7.08 14.87 4.61
C GLY A 60 7.05 16.26 5.25
N GLY A 61 6.68 17.25 4.45
CA GLY A 61 6.42 18.61 4.89
C GLY A 61 4.93 18.94 4.84
N VAL A 62 4.59 20.21 5.08
CA VAL A 62 3.20 20.71 5.09
C VAL A 62 2.45 20.37 3.79
N GLY A 63 3.13 20.40 2.64
CA GLY A 63 2.52 20.03 1.35
C GLY A 63 2.10 18.55 1.25
N SER A 64 2.89 17.63 1.84
CA SER A 64 2.54 16.19 1.86
C SER A 64 1.35 15.92 2.78
N PHE A 65 1.24 16.66 3.88
CA PHE A 65 0.09 16.55 4.79
C PHE A 65 -1.22 16.95 4.12
N LEU A 66 -1.24 18.07 3.37
CA LEU A 66 -2.43 18.51 2.63
C LEU A 66 -2.84 17.50 1.55
N LEU A 67 -1.88 16.94 0.81
CA LEU A 67 -2.14 15.90 -0.18
C LEU A 67 -2.67 14.61 0.46
N ASN A 68 -2.14 14.21 1.62
CA ASN A 68 -2.65 13.06 2.38
C ASN A 68 -4.12 13.26 2.79
N ILE A 69 -4.53 14.48 3.18
CA ILE A 69 -5.94 14.76 3.52
C ILE A 69 -6.85 14.55 2.31
N VAL A 70 -6.50 15.16 1.17
CA VAL A 70 -7.28 15.04 -0.07
C VAL A 70 -7.37 13.58 -0.53
N TRP A 71 -6.24 12.89 -0.48
CA TRP A 71 -6.15 11.47 -0.82
C TRP A 71 -6.99 10.58 0.10
N LEU A 72 -6.94 10.80 1.41
CA LEU A 72 -7.62 9.96 2.39
C LEU A 72 -9.12 9.94 2.12
N VAL A 73 -9.70 11.09 1.76
CA VAL A 73 -11.13 11.23 1.42
C VAL A 73 -11.49 10.57 0.08
N LEU A 74 -10.63 10.67 -0.93
CA LEU A 74 -10.94 10.20 -2.28
C LEU A 74 -10.66 8.72 -2.50
N SER A 75 -9.52 8.22 -2.01
CA SER A 75 -9.00 6.88 -2.36
C SER A 75 -8.24 6.17 -1.24
N GLY A 76 -7.72 6.88 -0.24
CA GLY A 76 -6.92 6.29 0.83
C GLY A 76 -7.73 5.42 1.80
N LEU A 77 -8.93 5.87 2.19
CA LEU A 77 -9.85 5.09 3.05
C LEU A 77 -10.21 3.72 2.47
N PRO A 78 -10.70 3.60 1.22
CA PRO A 78 -11.06 2.28 0.67
C PRO A 78 -9.86 1.33 0.59
N LEU A 79 -8.68 1.81 0.16
CA LEU A 79 -7.45 1.02 0.12
C LEU A 79 -6.97 0.58 1.52
N ALA A 80 -7.09 1.48 2.50
CA ALA A 80 -6.73 1.18 3.89
C ALA A 80 -7.67 0.13 4.50
N ILE A 81 -8.97 0.24 4.24
CA ILE A 81 -9.98 -0.71 4.72
C ILE A 81 -9.80 -2.08 4.06
N GLU A 82 -9.61 -2.12 2.75
CA GLU A 82 -9.33 -3.37 2.02
C GLU A 82 -8.10 -4.08 2.60
N SER A 83 -6.99 -3.34 2.75
CA SER A 83 -5.75 -3.88 3.32
C SER A 83 -5.95 -4.34 4.76
N ALA A 84 -6.65 -3.57 5.60
CA ALA A 84 -6.92 -3.94 6.98
C ALA A 84 -7.84 -5.16 7.09
N ALA A 85 -8.88 -5.26 6.25
CA ALA A 85 -9.80 -6.38 6.25
C ALA A 85 -9.09 -7.68 5.87
N ILE A 86 -8.28 -7.68 4.80
CA ILE A 86 -7.47 -8.83 4.39
C ILE A 86 -6.46 -9.18 5.50
N GLY A 87 -5.85 -8.16 6.13
CA GLY A 87 -4.93 -8.35 7.26
C GLY A 87 -5.59 -9.06 8.45
N ILE A 88 -6.80 -8.64 8.83
CA ILE A 88 -7.59 -9.27 9.91
C ILE A 88 -7.90 -10.72 9.55
N VAL A 89 -8.37 -10.99 8.32
CA VAL A 89 -8.70 -12.35 7.87
C VAL A 89 -7.48 -13.27 7.92
N LEU A 90 -6.32 -12.80 7.47
CA LEU A 90 -5.08 -13.58 7.52
C LEU A 90 -4.62 -13.82 8.97
N CYS A 91 -4.79 -12.83 9.85
CA CYS A 91 -4.47 -12.95 11.28
C CYS A 91 -5.33 -13.97 12.04
N ILE A 92 -6.48 -14.40 11.50
CA ILE A 92 -7.28 -15.50 12.10
C ILE A 92 -6.49 -16.83 12.06
N THR A 93 -5.59 -16.98 11.10
CA THR A 93 -4.73 -18.17 10.99
C THR A 93 -3.37 -17.90 11.64
N ILE A 94 -2.88 -18.82 12.48
CA ILE A 94 -1.55 -18.70 13.11
C ILE A 94 -0.45 -18.52 12.05
N VAL A 95 -0.57 -19.22 10.92
CA VAL A 95 0.38 -19.15 9.80
C VAL A 95 0.27 -17.83 9.03
N GLY A 96 -0.91 -17.20 9.02
CA GLY A 96 -1.20 -15.96 8.31
C GLY A 96 -0.79 -14.69 9.07
N ILE A 97 -0.52 -14.75 10.37
CA ILE A 97 -0.08 -13.61 11.20
C ILE A 97 1.06 -12.78 10.54
N PRO A 98 2.18 -13.37 10.07
CA PRO A 98 3.25 -12.60 9.42
C PRO A 98 2.79 -11.89 8.14
N PHE A 99 1.81 -12.44 7.42
CA PHE A 99 1.21 -11.83 6.24
C PHE A 99 0.21 -10.73 6.64
N GLY A 100 -0.62 -10.97 7.66
CA GLY A 100 -1.55 -9.97 8.18
C GLY A 100 -0.85 -8.69 8.63
N LEU A 101 0.29 -8.81 9.35
CA LEU A 101 1.12 -7.67 9.75
C LEU A 101 1.59 -6.83 8.57
N GLN A 102 1.90 -7.46 7.44
CA GLN A 102 2.32 -6.77 6.24
C GLN A 102 1.17 -6.05 5.53
N HIS A 103 -0.05 -6.62 5.57
CA HIS A 103 -1.26 -5.93 5.13
C HIS A 103 -1.61 -4.72 6.02
N PHE A 104 -1.41 -4.79 7.33
CA PHE A 104 -1.57 -3.63 8.20
C PHE A 104 -0.54 -2.53 7.92
N LYS A 105 0.69 -2.91 7.53
CA LYS A 105 1.72 -1.95 7.09
C LYS A 105 1.29 -1.23 5.80
N LEU A 106 0.71 -1.95 4.85
CA LEU A 106 0.11 -1.38 3.64
C LEU A 106 -1.11 -0.50 3.94
N ALA A 107 -1.94 -0.89 4.91
CA ALA A 107 -3.07 -0.09 5.35
C ALA A 107 -2.61 1.26 5.94
N LYS A 108 -1.57 1.24 6.78
CA LYS A 108 -0.98 2.47 7.33
C LYS A 108 -0.38 3.34 6.24
N LEU A 109 0.27 2.73 5.24
CA LEU A 109 0.78 3.44 4.07
C LEU A 109 -0.35 4.08 3.24
N ALA A 110 -1.49 3.40 3.08
CA ALA A 110 -2.65 3.91 2.34
C ALA A 110 -3.27 5.15 3.00
N LEU A 111 -3.17 5.29 4.33
CA LEU A 111 -3.63 6.48 5.05
C LEU A 111 -2.72 7.69 4.84
N MET A 112 -1.40 7.48 4.75
CA MET A 112 -0.42 8.55 4.63
C MET A 112 0.68 8.20 3.59
N PRO A 113 0.32 8.09 2.30
CA PRO A 113 1.30 7.70 1.28
C PRO A 113 2.27 8.84 0.94
N PHE A 114 1.83 10.09 0.98
CA PHE A 114 2.64 11.23 0.55
C PHE A 114 3.68 11.60 1.59
N GLY A 115 4.92 11.78 1.14
CA GLY A 115 6.08 12.05 1.99
C GLY A 115 6.75 10.78 2.51
N SER A 116 6.13 9.61 2.32
CA SER A 116 6.76 8.33 2.62
C SER A 116 7.75 7.91 1.52
N TYR A 117 8.84 7.27 1.92
CA TYR A 117 9.80 6.66 1.00
C TYR A 117 10.11 5.22 1.40
N VAL A 118 10.45 4.42 0.40
CA VAL A 118 10.76 3.00 0.58
C VAL A 118 12.27 2.84 0.76
N ALA A 119 12.69 2.46 1.96
CA ALA A 119 14.05 2.01 2.23
C ALA A 119 14.19 0.51 1.94
N SER A 120 15.34 0.09 1.43
CA SER A 120 15.65 -1.31 1.06
C SER A 120 16.70 -1.93 1.94
#